data_AF-A0A0C9TPD6-F1
#
_entry.id   AF-A0A0C9TPD6-F1
#
_cell.length_a   1.000
_cell.length_b   1.000
_cell.length_c   1.000
_cell.angle_alpha   90.00
_cell.angle_beta   90.00
_cell.angle_gamma   90.00
#
_symmetry.space_group_name_H-M   'P 1'
#
loop_
_entity.id
_entity.type
_entity.pdbx_description
1 polymer ?
#
loop_
_entity_poly.entity_id
_entity_poly.type
_entity_poly.pdbx_seq_one_letter_code
_entity_poly.pdbx_strand_id
1 'polypeptide(L)'
;MFGLTSSAEVFGSIADMLVALFTEAGFGPMVKWVDDFFIIRLPHQSWTEEEFIHFGANLGVPWSRSKLRPFATFQCYIGFNWDLKEKRVSFPVEKLLKLKDLINEWLEPKYKFNATEAAKLHGKLVHASSIFCLLRPFFRSAARFAANIKSRRAKL
;
A
#
# COMPACT_ATOMS: atom_id res chain seq x y z
N MET A 1 14.14 -8.04 15.85
CA MET A 1 13.07 -8.40 16.81
C MET A 1 11.78 -7.78 16.31
N PHE A 2 10.68 -8.53 16.22
CA PHE A 2 9.39 -7.98 15.80
C PHE A 2 8.75 -7.18 16.94
N GLY A 3 8.06 -6.09 16.62
CA GLY A 3 7.25 -5.33 17.59
C GLY A 3 7.95 -4.17 18.31
N LEU A 4 9.21 -3.84 17.99
CA LEU A 4 9.84 -2.62 18.50
C LEU A 4 9.39 -1.41 17.68
N THR A 5 9.13 -0.29 18.37
CA THR A 5 8.64 0.95 17.76
C THR A 5 9.59 1.52 16.70
N SER A 6 10.91 1.36 16.87
CA SER A 6 11.94 1.84 15.94
C SER A 6 12.22 0.90 14.77
N SER A 7 11.71 -0.34 14.79
CA SER A 7 12.07 -1.33 13.77
C SER A 7 11.63 -0.93 12.35
N ALA A 8 10.47 -0.29 12.21
CA ALA A 8 9.99 0.16 10.91
C ALA A 8 10.87 1.27 10.31
N GLU A 9 11.36 2.18 11.15
CA GLU A 9 12.22 3.28 10.73
C GLU A 9 13.61 2.77 10.32
N VAL A 10 14.24 1.94 11.17
CA VAL A 10 15.54 1.34 10.88
C VAL A 10 15.48 0.49 9.62
N PHE A 11 14.44 -0.33 9.47
CA PHE A 11 14.23 -1.10 8.25
C PHE A 11 14.02 -0.18 7.04
N GLY A 12 13.27 0.92 7.21
CA GLY A 12 13.08 1.95 6.19
C GLY A 12 14.40 2.47 5.65
N SER A 13 15.33 2.85 6.51
CA SER A 13 16.66 3.33 6.12
C SER A 13 17.49 2.27 5.38
N ILE A 14 17.48 1.02 5.85
CA ILE A 14 18.15 -0.09 5.15
C ILE A 14 17.53 -0.28 3.77
N ALA A 15 16.20 -0.25 3.68
CA ALA A 15 15.49 -0.39 2.42
C ALA A 15 15.80 0.79 1.47
N ASP A 16 16.01 2.01 1.97
CA ASP A 16 16.42 3.17 1.15
C ASP A 16 17.84 2.97 0.60
N MET A 17 18.76 2.49 1.43
CA MET A 17 20.12 2.12 1.01
C MET A 17 20.09 1.04 -0.08
N LEU A 18 19.25 0.00 0.07
CA LEU A 18 19.09 -1.01 -0.96
C LEU A 18 18.58 -0.40 -2.27
N VAL A 19 17.61 0.52 -2.21
CA VAL A 19 17.14 1.19 -3.42
C VAL A 19 18.26 1.92 -4.15
N ALA A 20 19.13 2.62 -3.43
CA ALA A 20 20.29 3.28 -4.02
C ALA A 20 21.27 2.27 -4.65
N LEU A 21 21.64 1.20 -3.93
CA LEU A 21 22.59 0.20 -4.41
C LEU A 21 22.11 -0.52 -5.67
N PHE A 22 20.84 -0.93 -5.71
CA PHE A 22 20.26 -1.58 -6.87
C PHE A 22 20.16 -0.62 -8.07
N THR A 23 19.81 0.64 -7.82
CA THR A 23 19.74 1.66 -8.86
C THR A 23 21.11 1.90 -9.50
N GLU A 24 22.16 2.03 -8.69
CA GLU A 24 23.54 2.19 -9.19
C GLU A 24 24.06 0.94 -9.91
N ALA A 25 23.61 -0.25 -9.51
CA ALA A 25 23.90 -1.49 -10.22
C ALA A 25 23.09 -1.65 -11.54
N GLY A 26 22.22 -0.69 -11.89
CA GLY A 26 21.45 -0.70 -13.13
C GLY A 26 20.09 -1.40 -13.05
N PHE A 27 19.64 -1.79 -11.85
CA PHE A 27 18.31 -2.34 -11.62
C PHE A 27 17.32 -1.22 -11.31
N GLY A 28 16.28 -1.07 -12.14
CA GLY A 28 15.20 -0.14 -11.86
C GLY A 28 14.70 0.62 -13.09
N PRO A 29 13.77 1.59 -12.90
CA PRO A 29 13.49 2.29 -11.65
C PRO A 29 12.79 1.43 -10.59
N MET A 30 13.05 1.74 -9.31
CA MET A 30 12.50 1.02 -8.16
C MET A 30 11.88 1.99 -7.15
N VAL A 31 10.73 1.62 -6.61
CA VAL A 31 10.03 2.33 -5.55
C VAL A 31 9.78 1.37 -4.39
N LYS A 32 9.85 1.85 -3.15
CA LYS A 32 9.53 1.06 -1.95
C LYS A 32 8.44 1.68 -1.10
N TRP A 33 7.77 0.82 -0.34
CA TRP A 33 6.87 1.17 0.75
C TRP A 33 7.14 0.22 1.91
N VAL A 34 7.85 0.69 2.93
CA VAL A 34 8.36 -0.14 4.03
C VAL A 34 9.10 -1.37 3.47
N ASP A 35 8.49 -2.55 3.50
CA ASP A 35 9.00 -3.84 3.02
C ASP A 35 8.51 -4.26 1.63
N ASP A 36 7.55 -3.53 1.05
CA ASP A 36 7.03 -3.78 -0.29
C ASP A 36 7.84 -3.01 -1.34
N PHE A 37 8.54 -3.74 -2.22
CA PHE A 37 9.31 -3.17 -3.33
C PHE A 37 8.57 -3.34 -4.65
N PHE A 38 8.62 -2.31 -5.49
CA PHE A 38 8.10 -2.32 -6.85
C PHE A 38 9.22 -1.94 -7.81
N ILE A 39 9.64 -2.91 -8.63
CA ILE A 39 10.74 -2.76 -9.58
C ILE A 39 10.17 -2.80 -11.00
N ILE A 40 10.56 -1.83 -11.81
CA ILE A 40 10.20 -1.76 -13.23
C ILE A 40 11.46 -2.03 -14.04
N ARG A 41 11.41 -3.03 -14.92
CA ARG A 41 12.41 -3.25 -15.95
C ARG A 41 12.02 -2.49 -17.21
N LEU A 42 12.86 -1.55 -17.63
CA LEU A 42 12.64 -0.77 -18.84
C LEU A 42 12.96 -1.59 -20.10
N PRO A 43 12.38 -1.26 -21.27
CA PRO A 43 12.58 -2.05 -22.49
C PRO A 43 14.03 -2.17 -22.97
N HIS A 44 14.91 -1.24 -22.60
CA HIS A 44 16.33 -1.27 -22.97
C HIS A 44 17.19 -2.10 -22.00
N GLN A 45 16.61 -2.59 -20.90
CA GLN A 45 17.30 -3.40 -19.91
C GLN A 45 17.06 -4.88 -20.20
N SER A 46 18.14 -5.67 -20.10
CA SER A 46 18.11 -7.11 -20.38
C SER A 46 18.28 -8.00 -19.14
N TRP A 47 18.43 -7.40 -17.95
CA TRP A 47 18.63 -8.15 -16.72
C TRP A 47 17.38 -8.98 -16.35
N THR A 48 17.60 -10.06 -15.61
CA THR A 48 16.63 -11.09 -15.24
C THR A 48 16.29 -11.02 -13.76
N GLU A 49 15.17 -11.65 -13.39
CA GLU A 49 14.78 -11.77 -11.97
C GLU A 49 15.85 -12.50 -11.14
N GLU A 50 16.50 -13.51 -11.72
CA GLU A 50 17.56 -14.25 -11.02
C GLU A 50 18.81 -13.40 -10.79
N GLU A 51 19.22 -12.57 -11.77
CA GLU A 51 20.33 -11.62 -11.57
C GLU A 51 20.03 -10.62 -10.46
N PHE A 52 18.80 -10.10 -10.40
CA PHE A 52 18.34 -9.22 -9.33
C PHE A 52 18.38 -9.91 -7.95
N ILE A 53 17.85 -11.13 -7.87
CA ILE A 53 17.84 -11.92 -6.61
C ILE A 53 19.27 -12.24 -6.17
N HIS A 54 20.12 -12.64 -7.10
CA HIS A 54 21.51 -12.98 -6.82
C HIS A 54 22.31 -11.76 -6.32
N PHE A 55 22.12 -10.60 -6.93
CA PHE A 55 22.71 -9.35 -6.46
C PHE A 55 22.28 -9.02 -5.03
N GLY A 56 20.98 -9.13 -4.72
CA GLY A 56 20.48 -8.93 -3.36
C GLY A 56 21.07 -9.91 -2.34
N ALA A 57 21.20 -11.18 -2.71
CA ALA A 57 21.82 -12.20 -1.86
C ALA A 57 23.28 -11.86 -1.53
N ASN A 58 24.04 -11.34 -2.50
CA ASN A 58 25.43 -10.91 -2.31
C ASN A 58 25.54 -9.70 -1.36
N LEU A 59 24.50 -8.87 -1.26
CA LEU A 59 24.39 -7.77 -0.29
C LEU A 59 23.90 -8.25 1.10
N GLY A 60 23.69 -9.55 1.29
CA GLY A 60 23.15 -10.11 2.54
C GLY A 60 21.64 -9.96 2.69
N VAL A 61 20.90 -9.68 1.60
CA VAL A 61 19.45 -9.50 1.60
C VAL A 61 18.78 -10.58 0.74
N PRO A 62 18.46 -11.74 1.33
CA PRO A 62 17.80 -12.82 0.60
C PRO A 62 16.32 -12.47 0.35
N TRP A 63 15.95 -12.28 -0.91
CA TRP A 63 14.56 -12.08 -1.31
C TRP A 63 13.72 -13.35 -1.16
N SER A 64 12.50 -13.21 -0.65
CA SER A 64 11.57 -14.33 -0.49
C SER A 64 10.99 -14.77 -1.82
N ARG A 65 11.50 -15.86 -2.41
CA ARG A 65 11.04 -16.41 -3.70
C ARG A 65 9.54 -16.68 -3.76
N SER A 66 8.92 -17.09 -2.64
CA SER A 66 7.48 -17.35 -2.57
C SER A 66 6.61 -16.09 -2.60
N LYS A 67 7.18 -14.93 -2.25
CA LYS A 67 6.48 -13.64 -2.27
C LYS A 67 6.80 -12.82 -3.52
N LEU A 68 7.84 -13.19 -4.28
CA LEU A 68 8.16 -12.54 -5.53
C LEU A 68 7.03 -12.73 -6.54
N ARG A 69 6.81 -11.68 -7.33
CA ARG A 69 5.91 -11.69 -8.47
C ARG A 69 6.76 -11.56 -9.72
N PRO A 70 6.55 -12.41 -10.74
CA PRO A 70 7.31 -12.31 -11.97
C PRO A 70 7.00 -10.99 -12.68
N PHE A 71 7.89 -10.56 -13.58
CA PHE A 71 7.67 -9.38 -14.39
C PHE A 71 6.38 -9.51 -15.20
N ALA A 72 5.53 -8.52 -15.00
CA ALA A 72 4.25 -8.41 -15.67
C ALA A 72 4.00 -6.96 -16.08
N THR A 73 3.24 -6.78 -17.15
CA THR A 73 2.74 -5.47 -17.57
C THR A 73 1.60 -4.97 -16.68
N PHE A 74 1.04 -5.86 -15.85
CA PHE A 74 -0.03 -5.56 -14.90
C PHE A 74 0.32 -6.15 -13.53
N GLN A 75 0.35 -5.31 -12.50
CA GLN A 75 0.71 -5.75 -11.14
C GLN A 75 -0.08 -5.00 -10.08
N CYS A 76 -0.42 -5.66 -8.97
CA CYS A 76 -0.98 -5.01 -7.80
C CYS A 76 0.17 -4.62 -6.84
N TYR A 77 0.25 -3.34 -6.47
CA TYR A 77 1.24 -2.80 -5.56
C TYR A 77 0.58 -1.80 -4.61
N ILE A 78 0.88 -1.91 -3.30
CA ILE A 78 0.32 -1.12 -2.19
C ILE A 78 -1.20 -0.93 -2.27
N GLY A 79 -1.89 -1.93 -2.84
CA GLY A 79 -3.33 -1.96 -2.95
C GLY A 79 -3.95 -1.30 -4.18
N PHE A 80 -3.15 -0.86 -5.15
CA PHE A 80 -3.58 -0.36 -6.45
C PHE A 80 -3.15 -1.28 -7.59
N ASN A 81 -3.92 -1.28 -8.67
CA ASN A 81 -3.58 -1.97 -9.91
C ASN A 81 -2.76 -1.03 -10.80
N TRP A 82 -1.54 -1.44 -11.12
CA TRP A 82 -0.61 -0.75 -12.01
C TRP A 82 -0.60 -1.45 -13.36
N ASP A 83 -1.15 -0.79 -14.37
CA ASP A 83 -1.09 -1.20 -15.76
C ASP A 83 0.01 -0.39 -16.46
N LEU A 84 1.18 -1.01 -16.62
CA LEU A 84 2.36 -0.38 -17.20
C LEU A 84 2.24 -0.26 -18.73
N LYS A 85 1.52 -1.17 -19.38
CA LYS A 85 1.28 -1.11 -20.83
C LYS A 85 0.48 0.15 -21.17
N GLU A 86 -0.57 0.39 -20.39
CA GLU A 86 -1.49 1.50 -20.59
C GLU A 86 -1.09 2.77 -19.80
N LYS A 87 -0.04 2.68 -18.98
CA LYS A 87 0.44 3.75 -18.09
C LYS A 87 -0.65 4.28 -17.16
N ARG A 88 -1.47 3.38 -16.60
CA ARG A 88 -2.58 3.72 -15.70
C ARG A 88 -2.41 3.08 -14.33
N VAL A 89 -2.82 3.82 -13.29
CA VAL A 89 -2.99 3.30 -11.94
C VAL A 89 -4.48 3.36 -11.60
N SER A 90 -5.02 2.27 -11.08
CA SER A 90 -6.46 2.15 -10.81
C SER A 90 -6.73 1.49 -9.47
N PHE A 91 -7.90 1.78 -8.91
CA PHE A 91 -8.37 1.10 -7.71
C PHE A 91 -8.93 -0.28 -8.08
N PRO A 92 -8.55 -1.37 -7.38
CA PRO A 92 -9.07 -2.69 -7.69
C PRO A 92 -10.60 -2.74 -7.56
N VAL A 93 -11.28 -3.24 -8.59
CA VAL A 93 -12.75 -3.26 -8.67
C VAL A 93 -13.36 -4.01 -7.48
N GLU A 94 -12.79 -5.14 -7.10
CA GLU A 94 -13.25 -5.91 -5.93
C GLU A 94 -13.18 -5.11 -4.63
N LYS A 95 -12.13 -4.31 -4.44
CA LYS A 95 -12.02 -3.42 -3.27
C LYS A 95 -13.03 -2.29 -3.33
N LEU A 96 -13.31 -1.77 -4.53
CA LEU A 96 -14.32 -0.73 -4.74
C LEU A 96 -15.72 -1.26 -4.38
N LEU A 97 -16.07 -2.45 -4.85
CA LEU A 97 -17.35 -3.09 -4.53
C LEU A 97 -17.50 -3.28 -3.02
N LYS A 98 -16.49 -3.87 -2.36
CA LYS A 98 -16.49 -4.02 -0.89
C LYS A 98 -16.60 -2.68 -0.14
N LEU A 99 -16.04 -1.60 -0.68
CA LEU A 99 -16.18 -0.27 -0.09
C LEU A 99 -17.60 0.28 -0.29
N LYS A 100 -18.20 0.08 -1.47
CA LYS A 100 -19.59 0.47 -1.74
C LYS A 100 -20.56 -0.29 -0.84
N ASP A 101 -20.38 -1.60 -0.70
CA ASP A 101 -21.20 -2.45 0.18
C ASP A 101 -21.10 -1.96 1.63
N LEU A 102 -19.89 -1.69 2.11
CA LEU A 102 -19.69 -1.12 3.43
C LEU A 102 -20.38 0.25 3.57
N ILE A 103 -20.32 1.13 2.58
CA ILE A 103 -21.02 2.42 2.64
C ILE A 103 -22.53 2.20 2.68
N ASN A 104 -23.07 1.27 1.90
CA ASN A 104 -24.50 0.96 1.89
C ASN A 104 -24.96 0.43 3.26
N GLU A 105 -24.21 -0.48 3.89
CA GLU A 105 -24.48 -0.95 5.25
C GLU A 105 -24.53 0.21 6.26
N TRP A 106 -23.67 1.21 6.09
CA TRP A 106 -23.62 2.38 6.96
C TRP A 106 -24.77 3.36 6.73
N LEU A 107 -25.40 3.33 5.56
CA LEU A 107 -26.57 4.14 5.21
C LEU A 107 -27.88 3.50 5.68
N GLU A 108 -27.88 2.22 6.07
CA GLU A 108 -29.07 1.52 6.53
C GLU A 108 -29.65 2.18 7.80
N PRO A 109 -30.95 2.53 7.80
CA PRO A 109 -31.60 3.10 8.97
C PRO A 109 -31.52 2.12 10.15
N LYS A 110 -30.92 2.57 11.27
CA LYS A 110 -30.68 1.83 12.54
C LYS A 110 -29.34 1.08 12.63
N TYR A 111 -28.46 1.14 11.64
CA TYR A 111 -27.12 0.58 11.81
C TYR A 111 -26.39 1.31 12.95
N LYS A 112 -25.80 0.54 13.87
CA LYS A 112 -25.04 1.08 15.01
C LYS A 112 -23.57 0.76 14.80
N PHE A 113 -22.75 1.80 14.79
CA PHE A 113 -21.30 1.68 14.64
C PHE A 113 -20.58 2.21 15.88
N ASN A 114 -19.39 1.64 16.12
CA ASN A 114 -18.46 2.12 17.13
C ASN A 114 -17.34 2.99 16.52
N ALA A 115 -16.54 3.62 17.37
CA ALA A 115 -15.46 4.51 16.94
C ALA A 115 -14.41 3.79 16.07
N THR A 116 -14.13 2.52 16.36
CA THR A 116 -13.18 1.69 15.59
C THR A 116 -13.69 1.43 14.18
N GLU A 117 -14.98 1.14 14.02
CA GLU A 117 -15.61 0.94 12.72
C GLU A 117 -15.61 2.24 11.90
N ALA A 118 -15.87 3.38 12.53
CA ALA A 118 -15.81 4.68 11.88
C ALA A 118 -14.39 5.03 11.43
N ALA A 119 -13.38 4.77 12.27
CA ALA A 119 -11.98 4.96 11.92
C ALA A 119 -11.56 4.04 10.75
N LYS A 120 -12.03 2.78 10.72
CA LYS A 120 -11.79 1.85 9.61
C LYS A 120 -12.40 2.34 8.31
N LEU A 121 -13.67 2.77 8.32
CA LEU A 121 -14.32 3.34 7.14
C LEU A 121 -13.58 4.59 6.65
N HIS A 122 -13.24 5.50 7.56
CA HIS A 122 -12.46 6.69 7.24
C HIS A 122 -11.12 6.33 6.57
N GLY A 123 -10.35 5.38 7.13
CA GLY A 123 -9.09 4.92 6.54
C GLY A 123 -9.26 4.34 5.14
N LYS A 124 -10.31 3.54 4.90
CA LYS A 124 -10.63 3.00 3.56
C LYS A 124 -10.97 4.11 2.57
N LEU A 125 -11.75 5.11 2.99
CA LEU A 125 -12.09 6.27 2.16
C LEU A 125 -10.85 7.09 1.81
N VAL A 126 -9.97 7.36 2.79
CA VAL A 126 -8.69 8.03 2.57
C VAL A 126 -7.86 7.31 1.51
N HIS A 127 -7.68 5.99 1.66
CA HIS A 127 -6.94 5.19 0.68
C HIS A 127 -7.58 5.23 -0.73
N ALA A 128 -8.91 5.15 -0.83
CA ALA A 128 -9.62 5.24 -2.11
C ALA A 128 -9.44 6.61 -2.80
N SER A 129 -9.31 7.71 -2.04
CA SER A 129 -9.12 9.05 -2.63
C SER A 129 -7.75 9.31 -3.27
N SER A 130 -6.80 8.39 -3.13
CA SER A 130 -5.59 8.41 -3.93
C SER A 130 -5.93 8.27 -5.43
N ILE A 131 -7.05 7.61 -5.75
CA ILE A 131 -7.61 7.50 -7.11
C ILE A 131 -8.81 8.44 -7.30
N PHE A 132 -9.74 8.46 -6.34
CA PHE A 132 -10.97 9.25 -6.43
C PHE A 132 -10.83 10.59 -5.71
N CYS A 133 -10.16 11.56 -6.34
CA CYS A 133 -9.88 12.88 -5.75
C CYS A 133 -11.14 13.62 -5.24
N LEU A 134 -12.31 13.36 -5.84
CA LEU A 134 -13.60 13.94 -5.44
C LEU A 134 -14.03 13.57 -4.02
N LEU A 135 -13.46 12.53 -3.42
CA LEU A 135 -13.76 12.13 -2.04
C LEU A 135 -13.06 13.02 -0.99
N ARG A 136 -11.94 13.67 -1.35
CA ARG A 136 -11.09 14.41 -0.41
C ARG A 136 -11.79 15.53 0.38
N PRO A 137 -12.70 16.34 -0.21
CA PRO A 137 -13.39 17.40 0.53
C PRO A 137 -14.24 16.87 1.71
N PHE A 138 -14.74 15.63 1.60
CA PHE A 138 -15.64 15.04 2.59
C PHE A 138 -14.91 14.43 3.80
N PHE A 139 -13.58 14.34 3.75
CA PHE A 139 -12.79 13.69 4.80
C PHE A 139 -12.81 14.42 6.11
N ARG A 140 -12.78 15.76 6.11
CA ARG A 140 -12.88 16.52 7.35
C ARG A 140 -14.16 16.19 8.11
N SER A 141 -15.26 16.05 7.38
CA SER A 141 -16.55 15.66 7.95
C SER A 141 -16.53 14.21 8.46
N ALA A 142 -15.96 13.27 7.70
CA ALA A 142 -15.86 11.87 8.08
C ALA A 142 -14.93 11.64 9.30
N ALA A 143 -13.77 12.29 9.35
CA ALA A 143 -12.86 12.23 10.50
C ALA A 143 -13.49 12.86 11.74
N ARG A 144 -14.15 14.01 11.59
CA ARG A 144 -14.87 14.66 12.70
C ARG A 144 -16.02 13.79 13.21
N PHE A 145 -16.74 13.13 12.31
CA PHE A 145 -17.78 12.17 12.68
C PHE A 145 -17.21 11.01 13.51
N ALA A 146 -16.13 10.37 13.06
CA ALA A 146 -15.48 9.30 13.80
C ALA A 146 -14.98 9.76 15.18
N ALA A 147 -14.38 10.96 15.26
CA ALA A 147 -13.90 11.55 16.51
C ALA A 147 -15.03 11.94 17.50
N ASN A 148 -16.23 12.22 17.00
CA ASN A 148 -17.39 12.57 17.83
C ASN A 148 -18.10 11.35 18.44
N ILE A 149 -17.72 10.12 18.07
CA ILE A 149 -18.28 8.90 18.68
C ILE A 149 -17.68 8.73 20.08
N LYS A 150 -18.38 9.27 21.08
CA LYS A 150 -18.05 9.07 22.50
C LYS A 150 -18.35 7.63 22.90
N SER A 151 -17.32 6.78 22.98
CA SER A 151 -17.43 5.47 23.61
C SER A 151 -17.77 5.65 25.11
N ARG A 152 -18.89 5.10 25.57
CA ARG A 152 -19.24 5.06 27.01
C ARG A 152 -18.24 4.24 27.86
N ARG A 153 -17.30 3.51 27.23
CA ARG A 153 -16.25 2.72 27.91
C ARG A 153 -14.88 3.40 27.92
N ALA A 154 -14.73 4.60 27.34
CA ALA A 154 -13.51 5.39 27.49
C ALA A 154 -13.57 6.22 28.80
N LYS A 155 -13.61 5.56 29.94
CA LYS A 155 -13.15 6.12 31.21
C LYS A 155 -11.95 5.29 31.62
N LEU A 156 -10.78 5.95 31.56
CA LEU A 156 -9.48 5.66 32.19
C LEU A 156 -9.12 4.18 32.37
#